data_AF-A0A841I1Y7-F1
#
_entry.id   AF-A0A841I1Y7-F1
#
_cell.length_a   1.000
_cell.length_b   1.000
_cell.length_c   1.000
_cell.angle_alpha   90.00
_cell.angle_beta   90.00
_cell.angle_gamma   90.00
#
_symmetry.space_group_name_H-M   'P 1'
#
loop_
_entity.id
_entity.type
_entity.pdbx_description
1 polymer ?
#
loop_
_entity_poly.entity_id
_entity_poly.type
_entity_poly.pdbx_seq_one_letter_code
_entity_poly.pdbx_strand_id
1 'polypeptide(L)' 'MPHAEYLLLEVRGATLDVRFRQVPFDLAALRRDIVESGMPHAERWAAGWR' A
#
# COMPACT_ATOMS: atom_id res chain seq x y z
N MET A 1 -5.19 -9.64 -6.85
CA MET A 1 -3.76 -9.37 -6.66
C MET A 1 -3.63 -8.28 -5.59
N PRO A 2 -2.72 -8.43 -4.61
CA PRO A 2 -2.45 -7.40 -3.60
C PRO A 2 -2.08 -6.08 -4.27
N HIS A 3 -2.65 -4.99 -3.78
CA HIS A 3 -2.41 -3.65 -4.31
C HIS A 3 -2.53 -2.61 -3.20
N ALA A 4 -1.79 -1.52 -3.36
CA ALA A 4 -1.95 -0.32 -2.56
C ALA A 4 -2.88 0.64 -3.30
N GLU A 5 -3.67 1.39 -2.54
CA GLU A 5 -4.59 2.39 -3.08
C GLU A 5 -4.10 3.79 -2.74
N TYR A 6 -4.21 4.69 -3.69
CA TYR A 6 -3.96 6.12 -3.47
C TYR A 6 -4.85 6.94 -4.39
N LEU A 7 -4.94 8.23 -4.11
CA LEU A 7 -5.67 9.18 -4.94
C LEU A 7 -4.77 10.32 -5.38
N LEU A 8 -5.03 10.83 -6.58
CA LEU A 8 -4.45 12.05 -7.13
C LEU A 8 -5.53 13.12 -7.14
N LEU A 9 -5.23 14.26 -6.52
CA LEU A 9 -6.07 15.46 -6.58
C LEU A 9 -5.40 16.47 -7.49
N GLU A 10 -6.13 16.98 -8.46
CA GLU A 10 -5.66 18.06 -9.31
C GLU A 10 -6.63 19.23 -9.25
N VAL A 11 -6.14 20.39 -8.79
CA VAL A 11 -6.93 21.62 -8.69
C VAL A 11 -6.61 22.51 -9.90
N ARG A 12 -7.64 22.86 -10.67
CA ARG A 12 -7.54 23.76 -11.83
C ARG A 12 -8.55 24.89 -11.70
N GLY A 13 -8.12 26.02 -11.14
CA GLY A 13 -9.00 27.13 -10.82
C GLY A 13 -10.08 26.70 -9.82
N ALA A 14 -11.35 26.74 -10.24
CA ALA A 14 -12.49 26.29 -9.44
C ALA A 14 -12.85 24.80 -9.63
N THR A 15 -12.09 24.04 -10.42
CA THR A 15 -12.33 22.61 -10.69
C THR A 15 -11.40 21.74 -9.85
N LEU A 16 -11.93 20.66 -9.27
CA LEU A 16 -11.18 19.59 -8.62
C LEU A 16 -11.37 18.29 -9.40
N ASP A 17 -10.28 17.74 -9.93
CA ASP A 17 -10.24 16.40 -10.51
C ASP A 17 -9.69 15.41 -9.47
N VAL A 18 -10.38 14.27 -9.33
CA VAL A 18 -10.06 13.22 -8.36
C VAL A 18 -9.87 11.92 -9.11
N ARG A 19 -8.66 11.35 -9.04
CA ARG A 19 -8.32 10.09 -9.70
C ARG A 19 -7.84 9.06 -8.70
N PHE A 20 -8.63 8.02 -8.51
CA PHE A 20 -8.23 6.84 -7.75
C PHE A 20 -7.28 5.97 -8.58
N ARG A 21 -6.27 5.43 -7.91
CA ARG A 21 -5.22 4.60 -8.51
C ARG A 21 -4.91 3.43 -7.61
N GLN A 22 -4.58 2.32 -8.25
CA GLN A 22 -4.13 1.10 -7.59
C GLN A 22 -2.76 0.72 -8.14
N VAL A 23 -1.85 0.30 -7.27
CA VAL A 23 -0.51 -0.18 -7.66
C VAL A 23 -0.34 -1.60 -7.14
N PRO A 24 -0.13 -2.59 -8.00
CA PRO A 24 0.13 -3.96 -7.57
C PRO A 24 1.48 -4.03 -6.86
N PHE A 25 1.60 -4.92 -5.88
CA PHE A 25 2.87 -5.20 -5.22
C PHE A 25 3.04 -6.69 -4.91
N ASP A 26 4.29 -7.11 -4.73
CA ASP A 26 4.62 -8.48 -4.31
C ASP A 26 4.46 -8.61 -2.80
N LEU A 27 3.30 -9.15 -2.38
CA LEU A 27 3.00 -9.39 -0.97
C LEU A 27 3.96 -10.41 -0.34
N ALA A 28 4.47 -11.38 -1.11
CA ALA A 28 5.39 -12.37 -0.58
C ALA A 28 6.75 -11.73 -0.26
N ALA A 29 7.23 -10.84 -1.12
CA ALA A 29 8.43 -10.04 -0.86
C ALA A 29 8.25 -9.14 0.37
N LEU A 30 7.15 -8.36 0.42
CA LEU A 30 6.87 -7.46 1.54
C LEU A 30 6.81 -8.19 2.89
N ARG A 31 6.21 -9.39 2.92
CA ARG A 31 6.14 -10.23 4.13
C ARG A 31 7.52 -10.69 4.61
N ARG A 32 8.43 -11.03 3.69
CA ARG A 32 9.81 -11.38 4.07
C ARG A 32 10.52 -10.16 4.64
N ASP A 33 10.48 -9.04 3.91
CA ASP A 33 11.18 -7.82 4.29
C ASP A 33 10.73 -7.29 5.66
N ILE A 34 9.43 -7.35 5.98
CA ILE A 34 8.93 -6.86 7.27
C ILE A 34 9.34 -7.78 8.44
N VAL A 35 9.36 -9.10 8.24
CA VAL A 35 9.83 -10.05 9.27
C VAL A 35 11.33 -9.86 9.51
N GLU A 36 12.11 -9.65 8.46
CA GLU A 36 13.55 -9.43 8.54
C GLU A 36 13.93 -8.02 9.04
N SER A 37 13.01 -7.05 8.99
CA SER A 37 13.28 -5.66 9.39
C SER A 37 13.57 -5.46 10.88
N GLY A 38 13.33 -6.47 11.72
CA GLY A 38 13.45 -6.36 13.18
C GLY A 38 12.34 -5.54 13.84
N MET A 39 11.29 -5.20 13.10
CA MET A 39 10.15 -4.44 13.60
C MET A 39 9.35 -5.23 14.65
N PRO A 40 8.99 -4.62 15.79
CA PRO A 40 8.17 -5.29 16.79
C PRO A 40 6.85 -5.80 16.19
N HIS A 41 6.48 -7.03 16.52
CA HIS A 41 5.24 -7.68 16.09
C HIS A 41 5.07 -7.87 14.56
N ALA A 42 6.17 -7.82 13.79
CA ALA A 42 6.15 -8.00 12.33
C ALA A 42 5.42 -9.28 11.88
N GLU A 43 5.67 -10.41 12.55
CA GLU A 43 5.01 -11.69 12.26
C GLU A 43 3.48 -11.61 12.43
N ARG A 44 3.02 -10.93 13.49
CA ARG A 44 1.59 -10.73 13.76
C ARG A 44 0.94 -9.84 12.70
N TRP A 45 1.65 -8.82 12.22
CA TRP A 45 1.17 -7.95 11.15
C TRP A 45 1.11 -8.70 9.82
N ALA A 46 2.17 -9.42 9.46
CA ALA A 46 2.27 -10.18 8.22
C ALA A 46 1.21 -11.30 8.12
N ALA A 47 0.82 -11.91 9.24
CA ALA A 47 -0.20 -12.95 9.31
C ALA A 47 -1.61 -12.46 8.91
N GLY A 48 -1.89 -11.17 9.07
CA GLY A 48 -3.20 -10.58 8.77
C GLY A 48 -3.40 -10.19 7.30
N TRP A 49 -2.33 -10.15 6.50
CA TRP A 49 -2.43 -9.76 5.09
C TRP A 49 -2.98 -10.92 4.26
N ARG A 50 -3.72 -10.65 3.18
CA ARG A 50 -4.25 -11.67 2.26
C ARG A 50 -3.90 -11.29 0.83
#